data_AF-A0A0E3PWP0-F1
#
_entry.id   AF-A0A0E3PWP0-F1
#
_cell.length_a   1.000
_cell.length_b   1.000
_cell.length_c   1.000
_cell.angle_alpha   90.00
_cell.angle_beta   90.00
_cell.angle_gamma   90.00
#
_symmetry.space_group_name_H-M   'P 1'
#
loop_
_entity.id
_entity.type
_entity.pdbx_description
1 polymer ?
#
loop_
_entity_poly.entity_id
_entity_poly.type
_entity_poly.pdbx_seq_one_letter_code
_entity_poly.pdbx_strand_id
1 'polypeptide(L)'
;MNRLEISEKELASIIAILCIFLLLLIITGFLFPNTAGNITDELKEYLGLSSGDEAEEAFIPDIASFTSPVIPSYSTSKKELTPILRTPLQPGFSLSSSYQTSELFQGGIGYLRVGIKNEGRNPIFIDRYGVSVNASRNRLYSEDCGVLLSPGEEQILGIIAVQVPEEEKARFSIVLWLLASTSEGKWHEYDPYYLNGFTTDLKTMPEKHNPKYRYNPDYYFKTINRLVESSEPSVRTRAAETARSYPGAYNIYQVCALFDMVKEEVEYVSDPRGNDIWEPANVTLRIGAGDCEDQAILLSSMVEAIGGTTRIYLTDNHAFTAVYLGNGTDSIEGAVKGVRAYYGNVDVNYLTDEYGSWIMLDPTSSLYAGGLPGKTAQTMIRGLEGNETKRSWTFVDTRQVKVIDISTRAI
;
A
#
# COMPACT_ATOMS: atom_id res chain seq x y z
N MET A 1 -15.24 -53.04 13.48
CA MET A 1 -13.97 -53.08 14.25
C MET A 1 -12.90 -53.75 13.38
N ASN A 2 -12.16 -52.97 12.60
CA ASN A 2 -10.92 -53.43 11.97
C ASN A 2 -9.77 -52.81 12.76
N ARG A 3 -9.01 -53.64 13.49
CA ARG A 3 -7.73 -53.21 14.08
C ARG A 3 -6.69 -53.23 12.97
N LEU A 4 -6.08 -52.08 12.70
CA LEU A 4 -4.85 -51.99 11.94
C LEU A 4 -3.73 -52.61 12.80
N GLU A 5 -3.20 -53.76 12.36
CA GLU A 5 -1.97 -54.33 12.92
C GLU A 5 -0.77 -53.61 12.29
N ILE A 6 -0.16 -52.70 13.05
CA ILE A 6 1.08 -52.03 12.67
C ILE A 6 2.22 -53.02 12.91
N SER A 7 3.05 -53.24 11.90
CA SER A 7 4.21 -54.13 11.97
C SER A 7 5.23 -53.63 12.99
N GLU A 8 5.88 -54.52 13.75
CA GLU A 8 6.94 -54.17 14.71
C GLU A 8 8.06 -53.32 14.08
N LYS A 9 8.30 -53.51 12.78
CA LYS A 9 9.30 -52.76 12.01
C LYS A 9 8.86 -51.32 11.72
N GLU A 10 7.56 -51.09 11.50
CA GLU A 10 6.98 -49.76 11.36
C GLU A 10 6.93 -49.03 12.70
N LEU A 11 6.60 -49.74 13.79
CA LEU A 11 6.62 -49.20 15.14
C LEU A 11 8.05 -48.73 15.54
N ALA A 12 9.07 -49.54 15.22
CA ALA A 12 10.47 -49.16 15.45
C ALA A 12 10.90 -47.94 14.64
N SER A 13 10.41 -47.80 13.40
CA SER A 13 10.70 -46.63 12.55
C SER A 13 10.02 -45.36 13.06
N ILE A 14 8.76 -45.46 13.51
CA ILE A 14 8.01 -44.35 14.11
C ILE A 14 8.69 -43.89 15.40
N ILE A 15 9.13 -44.82 16.25
CA ILE A 15 9.87 -44.50 17.48
C ILE A 15 11.21 -43.82 17.17
N ALA A 16 11.94 -44.30 16.16
CA ALA A 16 13.20 -43.67 15.76
C ALA A 16 13.00 -42.23 15.26
N ILE A 17 11.95 -41.98 14.47
CA ILE A 17 11.60 -40.64 13.99
C ILE A 17 11.22 -39.71 15.15
N LEU A 18 10.38 -40.19 16.08
CA LEU A 18 10.00 -39.45 17.29
C LEU A 18 11.21 -39.10 18.16
N CYS A 19 12.15 -40.03 18.34
CA CYS A 19 13.38 -39.79 19.11
C CYS A 19 14.29 -38.75 18.45
N ILE A 20 14.43 -38.77 17.12
CA ILE A 20 15.20 -37.76 16.37
C ILE A 20 14.54 -36.38 16.50
N PHE A 21 13.21 -36.33 16.44
CA PHE A 21 12.44 -35.08 16.60
C PHE A 21 12.56 -34.51 18.02
N LEU A 22 12.52 -35.37 19.04
CA LEU A 22 12.68 -34.97 20.43
C LEU A 22 14.09 -34.43 20.69
N LEU A 23 15.11 -35.05 20.10
CA LEU A 23 16.50 -34.57 20.15
C LEU A 23 16.66 -33.21 19.47
N LEU A 24 16.01 -32.98 18.33
CA LEU A 24 15.99 -31.69 17.65
C LEU A 24 15.32 -30.59 18.49
N LEU A 25 14.19 -30.91 19.15
CA LEU A 25 13.48 -29.99 20.06
C LEU A 25 14.28 -29.63 21.32
N ILE A 26 15.03 -30.60 21.87
CA ILE A 26 15.91 -30.35 23.03
C ILE A 26 17.10 -29.46 22.63
N ILE A 27 17.66 -29.65 21.43
CA ILE A 27 18.78 -28.84 20.92
C ILE A 27 18.33 -27.41 20.61
N THR A 28 17.13 -27.20 20.04
CA THR A 28 16.60 -25.85 19.78
C THR A 28 16.17 -25.14 21.06
N GLY A 29 15.57 -25.84 22.02
CA GLY A 29 15.21 -25.29 23.33
C GLY A 29 16.40 -24.88 24.21
N PHE A 30 17.58 -25.46 24.02
CA PHE A 30 18.79 -25.10 24.76
C PHE A 30 19.58 -23.93 24.16
N LEU A 31 19.44 -23.69 22.84
CA LEU A 31 20.22 -22.67 22.13
C LEU A 31 19.47 -21.34 21.97
N PHE A 32 18.12 -21.34 22.05
CA PHE A 32 17.30 -20.16 21.82
C PHE A 32 16.08 -20.12 22.77
N PRO A 33 16.24 -19.63 24.02
CA PRO A 33 15.18 -19.67 25.03
C PRO A 33 13.93 -18.84 24.68
N ASN A 34 14.07 -17.84 23.80
CA ASN A 34 13.00 -16.89 23.48
C ASN A 34 12.30 -17.14 22.13
N THR A 35 12.72 -18.14 21.35
CA THR A 35 12.12 -18.47 20.04
C THR A 35 11.12 -19.62 20.13
N ALA A 36 11.00 -20.25 21.30
CA ALA A 36 10.16 -21.41 21.52
C ALA A 36 8.66 -21.11 21.36
N GLY A 37 8.19 -19.94 21.79
CA GLY A 37 6.76 -19.58 21.75
C GLY A 37 6.18 -19.58 20.33
N ASN A 38 6.78 -18.79 19.42
CA ASN A 38 6.28 -18.60 18.06
C ASN A 38 6.35 -19.90 17.23
N ILE A 39 7.46 -20.64 17.35
CA ILE A 39 7.65 -21.93 16.68
C ILE A 39 6.64 -22.97 17.21
N THR A 40 6.34 -22.98 18.51
CA THR A 40 5.39 -23.96 19.06
C THR A 40 3.97 -23.74 18.59
N ASP A 41 3.53 -22.51 18.37
CA ASP A 41 2.15 -22.25 17.97
C ASP A 41 1.94 -22.45 16.45
N GLU A 42 2.93 -22.09 15.62
CA GLU A 42 2.95 -22.48 14.20
C GLU A 42 3.00 -24.01 14.01
N LEU A 43 3.80 -24.73 14.82
CA LEU A 43 3.85 -26.20 14.78
C LEU A 43 2.59 -26.85 15.31
N LYS A 44 1.98 -26.35 16.39
CA LYS A 44 0.70 -26.87 16.91
C LYS A 44 -0.40 -26.71 15.88
N GLU A 45 -0.41 -25.60 15.15
CA GLU A 45 -1.35 -25.36 14.06
C GLU A 45 -1.07 -26.25 12.83
N TYR A 46 0.19 -26.40 12.42
CA TYR A 46 0.59 -27.31 11.34
C TYR A 46 0.26 -28.79 11.64
N LEU A 47 0.33 -29.19 12.91
CA LEU A 47 0.06 -30.54 13.37
C LEU A 47 -1.41 -30.77 13.79
N GLY A 48 -2.25 -29.74 13.81
CA GLY A 48 -3.65 -29.83 14.26
C GLY A 48 -3.79 -30.22 15.74
N LEU A 49 -2.81 -29.86 16.57
CA LEU A 49 -2.69 -30.26 17.98
C LEU A 49 -3.12 -29.14 18.94
N SER A 50 -4.01 -28.23 18.53
CA SER A 50 -4.64 -27.29 19.47
C SER A 50 -5.30 -28.09 20.59
N SER A 51 -4.77 -27.93 21.81
CA SER A 51 -5.26 -28.66 22.98
C SER A 51 -6.48 -27.95 23.54
N GLY A 52 -7.62 -28.63 23.52
CA GLY A 52 -8.88 -28.17 24.10
C GLY A 52 -10.05 -28.40 23.17
N ASP A 53 -10.91 -29.35 23.53
CA ASP A 53 -12.17 -29.71 22.86
C ASP A 53 -13.24 -28.61 22.96
N GLU A 54 -12.99 -27.44 22.38
CA GLU A 54 -14.01 -26.52 21.85
C GLU A 54 -13.41 -25.88 20.60
N ALA A 55 -13.95 -26.17 19.42
CA ALA A 55 -13.61 -25.41 18.23
C ALA A 55 -14.12 -23.97 18.47
N GLU A 56 -13.27 -23.07 18.97
CA GLU A 56 -13.61 -21.65 19.06
C GLU A 56 -14.07 -21.20 17.66
N GLU A 57 -15.36 -20.88 17.53
CA GLU A 57 -15.91 -20.38 16.28
C GLU A 57 -15.18 -19.09 15.92
N ALA A 58 -14.67 -19.02 14.69
CA ALA A 58 -13.97 -17.83 14.21
C ALA A 58 -14.87 -16.60 14.36
N PHE A 59 -14.29 -15.47 14.81
CA PHE A 59 -15.02 -14.22 14.98
C PHE A 59 -15.76 -13.84 13.68
N ILE A 60 -17.02 -13.46 13.83
CA ILE A 60 -17.87 -12.97 12.74
C ILE A 60 -18.12 -11.47 12.97
N PRO A 61 -17.75 -10.59 12.02
CA PRO A 61 -17.94 -9.16 12.18
C PRO A 61 -19.42 -8.76 12.13
N ASP A 62 -19.79 -7.73 12.92
CA ASP A 62 -21.12 -7.11 12.85
C ASP A 62 -21.19 -6.15 11.67
N ILE A 63 -21.71 -6.63 10.54
CA ILE A 63 -21.83 -5.89 9.28
C ILE A 63 -22.66 -4.61 9.46
N ALA A 64 -23.63 -4.59 10.39
CA ALA A 64 -24.45 -3.39 10.63
C ALA A 64 -23.64 -2.23 11.23
N SER A 65 -22.46 -2.51 11.79
CA SER A 65 -21.53 -1.51 12.30
C SER A 65 -20.56 -0.96 11.25
N PHE A 66 -20.53 -1.53 10.05
CA PHE A 66 -19.59 -1.13 9.02
C PHE A 66 -19.88 0.26 8.48
N THR A 67 -18.82 1.02 8.27
CA THR A 67 -18.86 2.38 7.75
C THR A 67 -18.03 2.47 6.48
N SER A 68 -18.57 3.13 5.46
CA SER A 68 -17.86 3.43 4.22
C SER A 68 -17.61 4.93 4.11
N PRO A 69 -16.49 5.35 3.49
CA PRO A 69 -16.15 6.75 3.36
C PRO A 69 -17.13 7.45 2.41
N VAL A 70 -17.65 8.61 2.82
CA VAL A 70 -18.39 9.46 1.88
C VAL A 70 -17.44 10.05 0.82
N ILE A 71 -17.98 10.40 -0.33
CA ILE A 71 -17.22 11.05 -1.42
C ILE A 71 -17.49 12.55 -1.37
N PRO A 72 -16.52 13.38 -1.01
CA PRO A 72 -16.73 14.82 -0.96
C PRO A 72 -17.04 15.39 -2.34
N SER A 73 -17.86 16.44 -2.38
CA SER A 73 -18.20 17.15 -3.63
C SER A 73 -17.19 18.23 -4.00
N TYR A 74 -16.31 18.62 -3.06
CA TYR A 74 -15.28 19.63 -3.30
C TYR A 74 -14.02 19.02 -3.92
N SER A 75 -13.24 19.81 -4.65
CA SER A 75 -11.98 19.37 -5.23
C SER A 75 -10.83 19.54 -4.24
N THR A 76 -9.89 18.60 -4.24
CA THR A 76 -8.60 18.68 -3.53
C THR A 76 -7.53 19.43 -4.32
N SER A 77 -7.76 19.65 -5.62
CA SER A 77 -6.79 20.25 -6.54
C SER A 77 -6.52 21.72 -6.21
N LYS A 78 -5.43 21.99 -5.50
CA LYS A 78 -4.91 23.35 -5.25
C LYS A 78 -4.00 23.79 -6.40
N LYS A 79 -4.57 23.97 -7.59
CA LYS A 79 -3.84 24.48 -8.76
C LYS A 79 -3.72 26.00 -8.64
N GLU A 80 -2.49 26.49 -8.57
CA GLU A 80 -2.24 27.92 -8.75
C GLU A 80 -2.60 28.35 -10.17
N LEU A 81 -3.04 29.60 -10.31
CA LEU A 81 -3.36 30.15 -11.62
C LEU A 81 -2.06 30.40 -12.40
N THR A 82 -2.02 29.92 -13.63
CA THR A 82 -0.89 30.18 -14.54
C THR A 82 -0.64 31.70 -14.59
N PRO A 83 0.59 32.16 -14.28
CA PRO A 83 0.90 33.58 -14.30
C PRO A 83 0.58 34.18 -15.66
N ILE A 84 0.21 35.47 -15.74
CA ILE A 84 -0.25 36.10 -17.01
C ILE A 84 0.67 37.20 -17.55
N LEU A 85 1.53 37.79 -16.71
CA LEU A 85 2.44 38.86 -17.14
C LEU A 85 3.63 38.28 -17.89
N ARG A 86 3.52 38.17 -19.22
CA ARG A 86 4.54 37.54 -20.08
C ARG A 86 5.71 38.46 -20.42
N THR A 87 6.87 37.89 -20.74
CA THR A 87 8.06 38.61 -21.22
C THR A 87 8.85 37.81 -22.26
N PRO A 88 9.47 38.48 -23.26
CA PRO A 88 10.39 37.83 -24.18
C PRO A 88 11.79 37.57 -23.56
N LEU A 89 12.11 38.20 -22.42
CA LEU A 89 13.37 37.96 -21.71
C LEU A 89 13.39 36.53 -21.18
N GLN A 90 14.48 35.80 -21.38
CA GLN A 90 14.63 34.40 -20.97
C GLN A 90 15.47 34.29 -19.68
N PRO A 91 14.86 34.33 -18.47
CA PRO A 91 15.60 34.15 -17.23
C PRO A 91 16.10 32.71 -17.08
N GLY A 92 17.38 32.53 -16.77
CA GLY A 92 17.90 31.19 -16.48
C GLY A 92 17.17 30.51 -15.30
N PHE A 93 17.08 29.19 -15.34
CA PHE A 93 16.56 28.35 -14.26
C PHE A 93 17.44 27.13 -14.02
N SER A 94 17.30 26.50 -12.86
CA SER A 94 17.96 25.23 -12.52
C SER A 94 17.00 24.39 -11.69
N LEU A 95 16.77 23.15 -12.12
CA LEU A 95 15.85 22.22 -11.49
C LEU A 95 16.53 20.88 -11.29
N SER A 96 16.18 20.20 -10.20
CA SER A 96 16.49 18.79 -9.96
C SER A 96 15.19 18.02 -9.76
N SER A 97 15.22 16.71 -9.96
CA SER A 97 14.04 15.85 -9.84
C SER A 97 14.31 14.64 -8.97
N SER A 98 13.33 14.32 -8.13
CA SER A 98 13.22 13.07 -7.39
C SER A 98 12.05 12.26 -7.96
N TYR A 99 12.14 10.94 -7.92
CA TYR A 99 11.03 10.08 -8.35
C TYR A 99 10.98 8.77 -7.58
N GLN A 100 9.78 8.24 -7.44
CA GLN A 100 9.51 6.88 -6.98
C GLN A 100 8.62 6.19 -8.01
N THR A 101 8.80 4.88 -8.19
CA THR A 101 8.01 4.11 -9.17
C THR A 101 7.27 2.97 -8.49
N SER A 102 6.10 2.63 -9.02
CA SER A 102 5.57 1.29 -8.81
C SER A 102 6.49 0.27 -9.49
N GLU A 103 6.27 -1.00 -9.21
CA GLU A 103 6.81 -2.08 -10.04
C GLU A 103 6.34 -1.92 -11.49
N LEU A 104 7.27 -2.10 -12.44
CA LEU A 104 7.04 -1.87 -13.86
C LEU A 104 7.01 -3.21 -14.61
N PHE A 105 5.82 -3.57 -15.09
CA PHE A 105 5.58 -4.82 -15.81
C PHE A 105 5.42 -4.58 -17.31
N GLN A 106 6.02 -5.44 -18.14
CA GLN A 106 5.88 -5.40 -19.59
C GLN A 106 4.40 -5.38 -19.99
N GLY A 107 4.00 -4.39 -20.81
CA GLY A 107 2.60 -4.22 -21.24
C GLY A 107 1.64 -3.70 -20.16
N GLY A 108 2.11 -3.46 -18.95
CA GLY A 108 1.31 -2.99 -17.80
C GLY A 108 1.19 -1.47 -17.70
N ILE A 109 0.63 -1.02 -16.59
CA ILE A 109 0.63 0.40 -16.21
C ILE A 109 1.66 0.63 -15.10
N GLY A 110 2.57 1.56 -15.32
CA GLY A 110 3.53 2.02 -14.34
C GLY A 110 3.02 3.30 -13.70
N TYR A 111 3.32 3.50 -12.42
CA TYR A 111 3.04 4.73 -11.71
C TYR A 111 4.34 5.40 -11.30
N LEU A 112 4.47 6.69 -11.58
CA LEU A 112 5.61 7.49 -11.17
C LEU A 112 5.15 8.64 -10.29
N ARG A 113 5.64 8.70 -9.05
CA ARG A 113 5.51 9.86 -8.17
C ARG A 113 6.67 10.80 -8.47
N VAL A 114 6.37 12.04 -8.84
CA VAL A 114 7.36 13.00 -9.37
C VAL A 114 7.53 14.17 -8.40
N GLY A 115 8.75 14.38 -7.93
CA GLY A 115 9.15 15.56 -7.15
C GLY A 115 10.10 16.44 -7.93
N ILE A 116 9.92 17.75 -7.85
CA ILE A 116 10.81 18.74 -8.47
C ILE A 116 11.29 19.73 -7.42
N LYS A 117 12.59 20.02 -7.44
CA LYS A 117 13.22 21.03 -6.61
C LYS A 117 13.79 22.16 -7.46
N ASN A 118 13.54 23.39 -7.02
CA ASN A 118 14.10 24.58 -7.63
C ASN A 118 15.47 24.90 -7.05
N GLU A 119 16.53 24.56 -7.77
CA GLU A 119 17.92 24.88 -7.41
C GLU A 119 18.36 26.27 -7.92
N GLY A 120 17.46 26.95 -8.66
CA GLY A 120 17.68 28.26 -9.23
C GLY A 120 17.44 29.40 -8.23
N ARG A 121 17.56 30.63 -8.74
CA ARG A 121 17.31 31.87 -7.97
C ARG A 121 15.97 32.52 -8.27
N ASN A 122 15.31 32.07 -9.32
CA ASN A 122 14.05 32.62 -9.80
C ASN A 122 12.91 31.67 -9.45
N PRO A 123 11.74 32.17 -9.05
CA PRO A 123 10.53 31.36 -8.96
C PRO A 123 10.22 30.68 -10.30
N ILE A 124 9.81 29.41 -10.22
CA ILE A 124 9.42 28.58 -11.36
C ILE A 124 7.97 28.20 -11.18
N PHE A 125 7.17 28.39 -12.23
CA PHE A 125 5.80 27.91 -12.27
C PHE A 125 5.76 26.70 -13.20
N ILE A 126 5.28 25.57 -12.71
CA ILE A 126 5.12 24.35 -13.50
C ILE A 126 3.63 24.18 -13.78
N ASP A 127 3.24 24.38 -15.03
CA ASP A 127 1.85 24.25 -15.49
C ASP A 127 1.46 22.77 -15.55
N ARG A 128 2.36 21.97 -16.14
CA ARG A 128 2.18 20.54 -16.38
C ARG A 128 3.46 19.77 -16.13
N TYR A 129 3.32 18.54 -15.69
CA TYR A 129 4.41 17.56 -15.67
C TYR A 129 4.02 16.33 -16.48
N GLY A 130 5.02 15.54 -16.86
CA GLY A 130 4.80 14.35 -17.65
C GLY A 130 5.98 13.41 -17.65
N VAL A 131 5.79 12.27 -18.29
CA VAL A 131 6.81 11.24 -18.46
C VAL A 131 6.81 10.79 -19.91
N SER A 132 7.98 10.87 -20.54
CA SER A 132 8.25 10.30 -21.85
C SER A 132 8.88 8.92 -21.70
N VAL A 133 8.35 7.94 -22.42
CA VAL A 133 8.87 6.57 -22.44
C VAL A 133 9.62 6.33 -23.75
N ASN A 134 10.86 5.85 -23.65
CA ASN A 134 11.77 5.55 -24.76
C ASN A 134 12.00 6.74 -25.72
N ALA A 135 11.89 7.98 -25.21
CA ALA A 135 11.97 9.20 -26.02
C ALA A 135 11.00 9.21 -27.23
N SER A 136 9.90 8.45 -27.15
CA SER A 136 8.89 8.40 -28.20
C SER A 136 7.88 9.51 -28.03
N ARG A 137 7.62 10.28 -29.09
CA ARG A 137 6.57 11.30 -29.11
C ARG A 137 5.17 10.73 -28.87
N ASN A 138 4.95 9.45 -29.22
CA ASN A 138 3.67 8.77 -29.05
C ASN A 138 3.50 8.16 -27.64
N ARG A 139 4.52 8.23 -26.78
CA ARG A 139 4.50 7.72 -25.41
C ARG A 139 4.89 8.84 -24.43
N LEU A 140 4.19 9.96 -24.55
CA LEU A 140 4.29 11.10 -23.64
C LEU A 140 2.98 11.22 -22.86
N TYR A 141 3.06 10.97 -21.57
CA TYR A 141 1.94 11.09 -20.63
C TYR A 141 2.11 12.39 -19.86
N SER A 142 1.04 13.14 -19.60
CA SER A 142 1.14 14.40 -18.88
C SER A 142 -0.11 14.74 -18.08
N GLU A 143 0.06 15.42 -16.96
CA GLU A 143 -1.01 15.86 -16.05
C GLU A 143 -0.77 17.32 -15.61
N ASP A 144 -1.83 18.11 -15.57
CA ASP A 144 -1.76 19.51 -15.14
C ASP A 144 -1.59 19.58 -13.62
N CYS A 145 -0.61 20.36 -13.14
CA CYS A 145 -0.32 20.51 -11.71
C CYS A 145 -0.44 21.95 -11.20
N GLY A 146 -0.10 22.96 -12.01
CA GLY A 146 -0.19 24.37 -11.63
C GLY A 146 0.52 24.68 -10.31
N VAL A 147 1.82 24.38 -10.22
CA VAL A 147 2.63 24.51 -8.99
C VAL A 147 3.61 25.66 -9.11
N LEU A 148 3.63 26.56 -8.12
CA LEU A 148 4.67 27.57 -7.97
C LEU A 148 5.77 27.06 -7.02
N LEU A 149 6.99 27.00 -7.54
CA LEU A 149 8.20 26.61 -6.81
C LEU A 149 9.08 27.83 -6.55
N SER A 150 9.19 28.19 -5.28
CA SER A 150 10.11 29.22 -4.81
C SER A 150 11.57 28.72 -4.89
N PRO A 151 12.57 29.62 -4.95
CA PRO A 151 13.97 29.22 -4.88
C PRO A 151 14.28 28.37 -3.64
N GLY A 152 14.90 27.20 -3.84
CA GLY A 152 15.24 26.23 -2.80
C GLY A 152 14.10 25.28 -2.40
N GLU A 153 12.89 25.50 -2.90
CA GLU A 153 11.72 24.69 -2.57
C GLU A 153 11.68 23.38 -3.37
N GLU A 154 11.25 22.30 -2.73
CA GLU A 154 10.94 21.02 -3.35
C GLU A 154 9.46 20.70 -3.12
N GLN A 155 8.75 20.32 -4.19
CA GLN A 155 7.38 19.84 -4.08
C GLN A 155 7.17 18.58 -4.93
N ILE A 156 6.28 17.72 -4.45
CA ILE A 156 5.73 16.62 -5.23
C ILE A 156 4.66 17.18 -6.17
N LEU A 157 4.87 17.01 -7.48
CA LEU A 157 3.93 17.49 -8.49
C LEU A 157 2.71 16.59 -8.63
N GLY A 158 2.86 15.29 -8.34
CA GLY A 158 1.79 14.30 -8.37
C GLY A 158 2.27 12.92 -8.77
N ILE A 159 1.30 12.04 -9.04
CA ILE A 159 1.52 10.68 -9.51
C ILE A 159 0.97 10.57 -10.92
N ILE A 160 1.75 9.99 -11.83
CA ILE A 160 1.33 9.83 -13.22
C ILE A 160 1.36 8.36 -13.63
N ALA A 161 0.27 7.93 -14.27
CA ALA A 161 0.16 6.62 -14.90
C ALA A 161 0.79 6.65 -16.29
N VAL A 162 1.61 5.64 -16.59
CA VAL A 162 2.26 5.47 -17.89
C VAL A 162 2.03 4.06 -18.42
N GLN A 163 1.76 3.92 -19.71
CA GLN A 163 1.79 2.60 -20.33
C GLN A 163 3.24 2.12 -20.42
N VAL A 164 3.53 1.01 -19.75
CA VAL A 164 4.83 0.36 -19.80
C VAL A 164 4.92 -0.41 -21.12
N PRO A 165 6.06 -0.31 -21.82
CA PRO A 165 6.26 -0.99 -23.09
C PRO A 165 6.42 -2.51 -22.91
N GLU A 166 6.37 -3.27 -24.01
CA GLU A 166 6.54 -4.73 -24.01
C GLU A 166 8.02 -5.13 -24.06
N GLU A 167 8.89 -4.18 -24.37
CA GLU A 167 10.34 -4.33 -24.38
C GLU A 167 10.90 -4.78 -23.00
N GLU A 168 12.01 -5.52 -22.97
CA GLU A 168 12.64 -5.96 -21.71
C GLU A 168 13.20 -4.79 -20.88
N LYS A 169 13.52 -3.67 -21.53
CA LYS A 169 14.06 -2.47 -20.90
C LYS A 169 13.34 -1.25 -21.41
N ALA A 170 13.17 -0.26 -20.55
CA ALA A 170 12.61 1.02 -20.92
C ALA A 170 13.34 2.19 -20.25
N ARG A 171 13.37 3.31 -20.96
CA ARG A 171 13.84 4.60 -20.45
C ARG A 171 12.66 5.51 -20.15
N PHE A 172 12.63 6.11 -18.98
CA PHE A 172 11.61 7.06 -18.54
C PHE A 172 12.26 8.41 -18.27
N SER A 173 11.78 9.47 -18.89
CA SER A 173 12.28 10.83 -18.69
C SER A 173 11.15 11.75 -18.24
N ILE A 174 11.36 12.52 -17.18
CA ILE A 174 10.41 13.54 -16.72
C ILE A 174 10.42 14.72 -17.71
N VAL A 175 9.25 15.23 -18.02
CA VAL A 175 9.02 16.38 -18.91
C VAL A 175 8.24 17.45 -18.16
N LEU A 176 8.65 18.70 -18.25
CA LEU A 176 8.03 19.83 -17.56
C LEU A 176 7.60 20.89 -18.57
N TRP A 177 6.39 21.41 -18.41
CA TRP A 177 5.92 22.62 -19.08
C TRP A 177 5.93 23.73 -18.04
N LEU A 178 6.87 24.65 -18.18
CA LEU A 178 7.21 25.59 -17.12
C LEU A 178 7.38 27.02 -17.62
N LEU A 179 7.23 27.93 -16.67
CA LEU A 179 7.57 29.32 -16.79
C LEU A 179 8.60 29.69 -15.72
N ALA A 180 9.53 30.57 -16.07
CA ALA A 180 10.47 31.15 -15.11
C ALA A 180 10.24 32.66 -14.97
N SER A 181 10.31 33.14 -13.73
CA SER A 181 10.09 34.54 -13.41
C SER A 181 11.37 35.39 -13.60
N THR A 182 11.20 36.65 -13.97
CA THR A 182 12.26 37.67 -13.96
C THR A 182 12.23 38.46 -12.66
N SER A 183 13.27 39.24 -12.38
CA SER A 183 13.31 40.15 -11.22
C SER A 183 12.21 41.21 -11.21
N GLU A 184 11.55 41.45 -12.36
CA GLU A 184 10.41 42.37 -12.49
C GLU A 184 9.05 41.67 -12.26
N GLY A 185 9.05 40.37 -11.92
CA GLY A 185 7.83 39.58 -11.73
C GLY A 185 7.10 39.20 -13.03
N LYS A 186 7.78 39.32 -14.19
CA LYS A 186 7.28 38.85 -15.49
C LYS A 186 7.74 37.43 -15.75
N TRP A 187 7.00 36.69 -16.57
CA TRP A 187 7.18 35.25 -16.78
C TRP A 187 7.54 34.93 -18.22
N HIS A 188 8.57 34.13 -18.41
CA HIS A 188 8.91 33.54 -19.70
C HIS A 188 8.47 32.09 -19.73
N GLU A 189 7.76 31.70 -20.78
CA GLU A 189 7.32 30.33 -21.01
C GLU A 189 8.35 29.61 -21.88
N TYR A 190 8.76 28.43 -21.44
CA TYR A 190 9.75 27.61 -22.14
C TYR A 190 9.07 26.51 -22.95
N ASP A 191 9.77 26.07 -23.99
CA ASP A 191 9.47 24.77 -24.63
C ASP A 191 9.54 23.63 -23.59
N PRO A 192 8.85 22.50 -23.82
CA PRO A 192 8.85 21.37 -22.89
C PRO A 192 10.28 20.96 -22.50
N TYR A 193 10.57 21.03 -21.21
CA TYR A 193 11.89 20.79 -20.66
C TYR A 193 12.03 19.33 -20.23
N TYR A 194 12.98 18.62 -20.83
CA TYR A 194 13.26 17.22 -20.54
C TYR A 194 14.38 17.10 -19.51
N LEU A 195 14.05 16.50 -18.37
CA LEU A 195 15.03 16.14 -17.36
C LEU A 195 15.73 14.82 -17.71
N ASN A 196 16.84 14.55 -17.04
CA ASN A 196 17.55 13.29 -17.18
C ASN A 196 16.65 12.14 -16.72
N GLY A 197 16.33 11.26 -17.67
CA GLY A 197 15.60 10.02 -17.39
C GLY A 197 16.48 8.89 -16.87
N PHE A 198 15.82 7.81 -16.44
CA PHE A 198 16.44 6.57 -15.99
C PHE A 198 16.06 5.40 -16.89
N THR A 199 16.89 4.37 -16.92
CA THR A 199 16.64 3.12 -17.65
C THR A 199 16.55 1.98 -16.66
N THR A 200 15.57 1.09 -16.84
CA THR A 200 15.37 -0.07 -15.97
C THR A 200 14.91 -1.29 -16.75
N ASP A 201 15.18 -2.47 -16.19
CA ASP A 201 14.60 -3.74 -16.62
C ASP A 201 13.12 -3.80 -16.25
N LEU A 202 12.30 -4.36 -17.14
CA LEU A 202 10.86 -4.50 -16.99
C LEU A 202 10.51 -5.95 -16.64
N LYS A 203 9.71 -6.12 -15.60
CA LYS A 203 9.28 -7.43 -15.11
C LYS A 203 8.25 -8.04 -16.04
N THR A 204 8.28 -9.36 -16.19
CA THR A 204 7.18 -10.08 -16.84
C THR A 204 5.99 -10.19 -15.88
N MET A 205 4.78 -10.14 -16.42
CA MET A 205 3.58 -10.39 -15.62
C MET A 205 3.50 -11.88 -15.23
N PRO A 206 3.38 -12.24 -13.95
CA PRO A 206 3.15 -13.62 -13.54
C PRO A 206 1.75 -14.09 -13.91
N GLU A 207 1.54 -15.41 -13.88
CA GLU A 207 0.20 -16.00 -13.96
C GLU A 207 -0.64 -15.67 -12.72
N LYS A 208 -1.95 -15.58 -12.90
CA LYS A 208 -2.89 -15.34 -11.80
C LYS A 208 -2.86 -16.52 -10.82
N HIS A 209 -2.53 -16.22 -9.57
CA HIS A 209 -2.59 -17.14 -8.45
C HIS A 209 -3.75 -16.79 -7.52
N ASN A 210 -4.43 -17.82 -6.98
CA ASN A 210 -5.54 -17.66 -6.05
C ASN A 210 -5.15 -18.29 -4.70
N PRO A 211 -4.68 -17.49 -3.72
CA PRO A 211 -4.34 -18.01 -2.40
C PRO A 211 -5.58 -18.46 -1.63
N LYS A 212 -5.37 -19.31 -0.63
CA LYS A 212 -6.45 -19.69 0.31
C LYS A 212 -6.68 -18.55 1.30
N TYR A 213 -7.92 -18.18 1.53
CA TYR A 213 -8.29 -17.19 2.53
C TYR A 213 -8.68 -17.87 3.84
N ARG A 214 -8.25 -17.29 4.97
CA ARG A 214 -8.69 -17.70 6.30
C ARG A 214 -9.04 -16.46 7.12
N TYR A 215 -10.26 -16.40 7.59
CA TYR A 215 -10.78 -15.25 8.33
C TYR A 215 -10.61 -15.46 9.83
N ASN A 216 -10.14 -14.42 10.52
CA ASN A 216 -10.00 -14.32 11.96
C ASN A 216 -9.43 -15.58 12.65
N PRO A 217 -8.26 -16.11 12.24
CA PRO A 217 -7.59 -17.11 13.05
C PRO A 217 -7.29 -16.54 14.45
N ASP A 218 -7.65 -17.30 15.49
CA ASP A 218 -7.74 -16.81 16.86
C ASP A 218 -6.53 -16.01 17.35
N TYR A 219 -5.32 -16.57 17.22
CA TYR A 219 -4.07 -15.93 17.63
C TYR A 219 -3.89 -14.54 16.99
N TYR A 220 -4.03 -14.46 15.67
CA TYR A 220 -3.83 -13.22 14.93
C TYR A 220 -4.95 -12.23 15.20
N PHE A 221 -6.20 -12.72 15.32
CA PHE A 221 -7.35 -11.90 15.64
C PHE A 221 -7.19 -11.22 17.00
N LYS A 222 -6.91 -11.99 18.06
CA LYS A 222 -6.68 -11.46 19.42
C LYS A 222 -5.46 -10.53 19.46
N THR A 223 -4.38 -10.89 18.77
CA THR A 223 -3.15 -10.08 18.77
C THR A 223 -3.34 -8.73 18.09
N ILE A 224 -3.81 -8.69 16.84
CA ILE A 224 -4.01 -7.44 16.10
C ILE A 224 -5.03 -6.55 16.77
N ASN A 225 -6.17 -7.09 17.23
CA ASN A 225 -7.20 -6.27 17.89
C ASN A 225 -6.71 -5.64 19.20
N ARG A 226 -5.74 -6.25 19.88
CA ARG A 226 -5.09 -5.65 21.05
C ARG A 226 -4.14 -4.52 20.67
N LEU A 227 -3.49 -4.59 19.51
CA LEU A 227 -2.49 -3.63 19.05
C LEU A 227 -3.10 -2.46 18.25
N VAL A 228 -4.31 -2.64 17.72
CA VAL A 228 -5.08 -1.59 17.06
C VAL A 228 -5.74 -0.69 18.11
N GLU A 229 -5.18 0.51 18.30
CA GLU A 229 -5.49 1.41 19.41
C GLU A 229 -6.25 2.67 18.95
N SER A 230 -7.42 2.50 18.31
CA SER A 230 -8.21 3.61 17.74
C SER A 230 -8.67 4.67 18.78
N SER A 231 -8.79 4.26 20.04
CA SER A 231 -9.19 5.14 21.15
C SER A 231 -8.00 5.73 21.92
N GLU A 232 -6.76 5.34 21.61
CA GLU A 232 -5.58 5.86 22.30
C GLU A 232 -5.37 7.35 21.97
N PRO A 233 -5.37 8.26 22.98
CA PRO A 233 -5.26 9.70 22.77
C PRO A 233 -4.24 10.17 21.74
N SER A 234 -3.03 9.61 21.74
CA SER A 234 -1.97 10.00 20.80
C SER A 234 -2.33 9.65 19.35
N VAL A 235 -2.79 8.43 19.10
CA VAL A 235 -3.25 7.94 17.80
C VAL A 235 -4.46 8.73 17.31
N ARG A 236 -5.47 8.87 18.15
CA ARG A 236 -6.71 9.60 17.82
C ARG A 236 -6.45 11.08 17.53
N THR A 237 -5.57 11.72 18.30
CA THR A 237 -5.21 13.13 18.08
C THR A 237 -4.51 13.29 16.74
N ARG A 238 -3.51 12.45 16.44
CA ARG A 238 -2.81 12.51 15.14
C ARG A 238 -3.76 12.26 13.98
N ALA A 239 -4.64 11.26 14.08
CA ALA A 239 -5.61 10.96 13.05
C ALA A 239 -6.55 12.14 12.76
N ALA A 240 -7.07 12.78 13.82
CA ALA A 240 -7.91 13.97 13.69
C ALA A 240 -7.16 15.18 13.12
N GLU A 241 -5.89 15.37 13.51
CA GLU A 241 -5.03 16.45 12.98
C GLU A 241 -4.76 16.32 11.48
N THR A 242 -4.57 15.09 10.99
CA THR A 242 -4.40 14.82 9.56
C THR A 242 -5.74 14.96 8.82
N ALA A 243 -6.79 14.32 9.34
CA ALA A 243 -8.11 14.30 8.72
C ALA A 243 -8.78 15.68 8.63
N ARG A 244 -8.50 16.62 9.56
CA ARG A 244 -9.11 17.97 9.54
C ARG A 244 -8.75 18.79 8.30
N SER A 245 -7.69 18.42 7.57
CA SER A 245 -7.34 19.02 6.28
C SER A 245 -8.45 18.82 5.23
N TYR A 246 -9.28 17.80 5.44
CA TYR A 246 -10.40 17.42 4.59
C TYR A 246 -11.68 17.35 5.44
N PRO A 247 -12.30 18.51 5.73
CA PRO A 247 -13.38 18.61 6.72
C PRO A 247 -14.66 17.87 6.27
N GLY A 248 -15.45 17.47 7.26
CA GLY A 248 -16.71 16.75 7.07
C GLY A 248 -16.73 15.43 7.83
N ALA A 249 -17.79 14.64 7.59
CA ALA A 249 -17.86 13.26 8.04
C ALA A 249 -16.72 12.42 7.44
N TYR A 250 -16.54 11.20 7.99
CA TYR A 250 -15.58 10.21 7.48
C TYR A 250 -15.66 10.09 5.95
N ASN A 251 -14.57 10.45 5.26
CA ASN A 251 -14.55 10.57 3.81
C ASN A 251 -13.25 10.07 3.18
N ILE A 252 -13.30 9.82 1.87
CA ILE A 252 -12.21 9.18 1.13
C ILE A 252 -10.93 10.03 1.12
N TYR A 253 -11.02 11.36 1.16
CA TYR A 253 -9.82 12.22 1.22
C TYR A 253 -9.12 12.13 2.57
N GLN A 254 -9.87 11.91 3.66
CA GLN A 254 -9.26 11.65 4.97
C GLN A 254 -8.50 10.32 4.96
N VAL A 255 -9.05 9.28 4.30
CA VAL A 255 -8.35 7.99 4.13
C VAL A 255 -7.04 8.17 3.35
N CYS A 256 -7.08 8.89 2.23
CA CYS A 256 -5.88 9.20 1.44
C CYS A 256 -4.85 10.01 2.25
N ALA A 257 -5.29 11.01 3.02
CA ALA A 257 -4.40 11.82 3.85
C ALA A 257 -3.74 11.03 4.97
N LEU A 258 -4.46 10.11 5.61
CA LEU A 258 -3.89 9.21 6.62
C LEU A 258 -2.88 8.24 6.01
N PHE A 259 -3.19 7.69 4.83
CA PHE A 259 -2.24 6.87 4.08
C PHE A 259 -0.95 7.64 3.78
N ASP A 260 -1.07 8.86 3.24
CA ASP A 260 0.08 9.71 2.90
C ASP A 260 0.91 10.02 4.14
N MET A 261 0.28 10.38 5.26
CA MET A 261 0.99 10.67 6.51
C MET A 261 1.81 9.47 6.98
N VAL A 262 1.21 8.28 7.05
CA VAL A 262 1.97 7.07 7.45
C VAL A 262 3.09 6.79 6.46
N LYS A 263 2.83 6.90 5.15
CA LYS A 263 3.84 6.69 4.11
C LYS A 263 5.02 7.67 4.18
N GLU A 264 4.75 8.92 4.54
CA GLU A 264 5.74 10.01 4.50
C GLU A 264 6.48 10.20 5.82
N GLU A 265 5.87 9.81 6.94
CA GLU A 265 6.42 10.08 8.28
C GLU A 265 6.85 8.82 9.04
N VAL A 266 6.53 7.62 8.55
CA VAL A 266 6.91 6.35 9.19
C VAL A 266 7.91 5.59 8.32
N GLU A 267 9.15 5.51 8.80
CA GLU A 267 10.24 4.84 8.11
C GLU A 267 10.16 3.32 8.27
N TYR A 268 10.47 2.59 7.20
CA TYR A 268 10.54 1.13 7.28
C TYR A 268 11.81 0.68 8.00
N VAL A 269 11.65 -0.02 9.11
CA VAL A 269 12.76 -0.62 9.87
C VAL A 269 12.42 -2.07 10.16
N SER A 270 13.26 -2.98 9.67
CA SER A 270 13.09 -4.42 9.93
C SER A 270 13.27 -4.77 11.39
N ASP A 271 12.54 -5.80 11.78
CA ASP A 271 12.65 -6.40 13.09
C ASP A 271 14.02 -6.97 13.47
N PRO A 272 14.28 -7.16 14.79
CA PRO A 272 15.45 -7.86 15.27
C PRO A 272 15.52 -9.28 14.72
N ARG A 273 16.69 -9.65 14.18
CA ARG A 273 16.95 -10.95 13.55
C ARG A 273 16.36 -12.13 14.35
N GLY A 274 15.40 -12.82 13.75
CA GLY A 274 14.82 -14.06 14.26
C GLY A 274 13.61 -13.88 15.17
N ASN A 275 13.11 -12.64 15.31
CA ASN A 275 11.84 -12.34 15.95
C ASN A 275 10.97 -11.53 14.99
N ASP A 276 9.66 -11.66 15.17
CA ASP A 276 8.60 -10.94 14.48
C ASP A 276 7.82 -10.26 15.63
N ILE A 277 8.04 -8.96 15.82
CA ILE A 277 7.63 -8.15 16.97
C ILE A 277 6.62 -7.11 16.49
N TRP A 278 5.36 -7.33 16.85
CA TRP A 278 4.30 -6.45 16.41
C TRP A 278 4.06 -5.37 17.46
N GLU A 279 4.32 -4.12 17.09
CA GLU A 279 4.20 -2.98 17.97
C GLU A 279 2.76 -2.44 18.02
N PRO A 280 2.30 -1.94 19.18
CA PRO A 280 1.05 -1.19 19.28
C PRO A 280 1.13 0.10 18.45
N ALA A 281 -0.01 0.54 17.92
CA ALA A 281 -0.08 1.73 17.07
C ALA A 281 0.55 2.98 17.71
N ASN A 282 0.39 3.18 19.03
CA ASN A 282 0.98 4.33 19.71
C ASN A 282 2.53 4.30 19.76
N VAL A 283 3.15 3.12 19.66
CA VAL A 283 4.60 2.94 19.66
C VAL A 283 5.14 3.30 18.29
N THR A 284 4.62 2.70 17.23
CA THR A 284 4.98 2.99 15.84
C THR A 284 4.82 4.48 15.55
N LEU A 285 3.70 5.09 15.98
CA LEU A 285 3.47 6.53 15.82
C LEU A 285 4.51 7.38 16.54
N ARG A 286 4.87 7.01 17.78
CA ARG A 286 5.82 7.78 18.60
C ARG A 286 7.25 7.68 18.06
N ILE A 287 7.63 6.51 17.55
CA ILE A 287 8.98 6.25 17.02
C ILE A 287 9.12 6.82 15.61
N GLY A 288 8.04 6.81 14.81
CA GLY A 288 8.11 7.15 13.39
C GLY A 288 8.82 6.06 12.57
N ALA A 289 8.80 4.82 13.04
CA ALA A 289 9.35 3.67 12.32
C ALA A 289 8.66 2.36 12.73
N GLY A 290 8.67 1.40 11.81
CA GLY A 290 8.15 0.05 11.95
C GLY A 290 8.10 -0.63 10.58
N ASP A 291 7.98 -1.95 10.54
CA ASP A 291 7.88 -2.70 9.29
C ASP A 291 6.41 -2.85 8.82
N CYS A 292 6.06 -3.95 8.14
CA CYS A 292 4.82 -4.02 7.39
C CYS A 292 3.57 -4.11 8.27
N GLU A 293 3.60 -4.91 9.32
CA GLU A 293 2.49 -5.07 10.23
C GLU A 293 2.36 -3.90 11.19
N ASP A 294 3.47 -3.31 11.64
CA ASP A 294 3.46 -2.10 12.48
C ASP A 294 2.76 -0.95 11.77
N GLN A 295 3.13 -0.70 10.51
CA GLN A 295 2.50 0.35 9.71
C GLN A 295 1.04 0.01 9.37
N ALA A 296 0.70 -1.27 9.17
CA ALA A 296 -0.69 -1.69 8.98
C ALA A 296 -1.54 -1.51 10.25
N ILE A 297 -1.00 -1.85 11.42
CA ILE A 297 -1.65 -1.67 12.72
C ILE A 297 -1.87 -0.18 13.00
N LEU A 298 -0.86 0.66 12.77
CA LEU A 298 -0.97 2.10 12.91
C LEU A 298 -2.03 2.68 11.97
N LEU A 299 -1.96 2.38 10.67
CA LEU A 299 -2.89 2.94 9.69
C LEU A 299 -4.33 2.49 9.96
N SER A 300 -4.54 1.21 10.29
CA SER A 300 -5.84 0.69 10.73
C SER A 300 -6.37 1.46 11.94
N SER A 301 -5.56 1.64 12.99
CA SER A 301 -5.94 2.37 14.20
C SER A 301 -6.35 3.81 13.92
N MET A 302 -5.62 4.49 13.02
CA MET A 302 -5.90 5.87 12.66
C MET A 302 -7.19 6.02 11.85
N VAL A 303 -7.47 5.09 10.94
CA VAL A 303 -8.72 5.10 10.17
C VAL A 303 -9.93 4.78 11.06
N GLU A 304 -9.81 3.79 11.94
CA GLU A 304 -10.82 3.48 12.97
C GLU A 304 -11.08 4.68 13.89
N ALA A 305 -10.02 5.43 14.26
CA ALA A 305 -10.14 6.61 15.12
C ALA A 305 -10.96 7.76 14.51
N ILE A 306 -11.08 7.82 13.17
CA ILE A 306 -11.93 8.78 12.45
C ILE A 306 -13.26 8.17 12.00
N GLY A 307 -13.58 6.96 12.45
CA GLY A 307 -14.86 6.30 12.23
C GLY A 307 -14.97 5.51 10.93
N GLY A 308 -13.86 5.05 10.36
CA GLY A 308 -13.85 4.12 9.23
C GLY A 308 -13.68 2.67 9.66
N THR A 309 -14.22 1.73 8.90
CA THR A 309 -14.08 0.29 9.17
C THR A 309 -12.91 -0.30 8.40
N THR A 310 -12.05 -1.05 9.10
CA THR A 310 -10.80 -1.59 8.56
C THR A 310 -10.63 -3.09 8.76
N ARG A 311 -9.68 -3.63 7.99
CA ARG A 311 -9.12 -4.99 8.12
C ARG A 311 -7.62 -4.96 7.95
N ILE A 312 -6.95 -5.96 8.48
CA ILE A 312 -5.55 -6.24 8.16
C ILE A 312 -5.46 -7.57 7.38
N TYR A 313 -4.76 -7.53 6.26
CA TYR A 313 -4.44 -8.71 5.46
C TYR A 313 -3.01 -9.13 5.75
N LEU A 314 -2.82 -10.38 6.17
CA LEU A 314 -1.50 -10.99 6.37
C LEU A 314 -1.28 -12.03 5.27
N THR A 315 -0.25 -11.84 4.46
CA THR A 315 0.24 -12.86 3.52
C THR A 315 1.31 -13.73 4.19
N ASP A 316 1.94 -14.63 3.43
CA ASP A 316 3.05 -15.44 3.95
C ASP A 316 4.28 -14.59 4.34
N ASN A 317 4.37 -13.34 3.89
CA ASN A 317 5.58 -12.52 3.99
C ASN A 317 5.34 -11.00 3.95
N HIS A 318 4.10 -10.55 4.19
CA HIS A 318 3.73 -9.14 4.15
C HIS A 318 2.43 -8.89 4.91
N ALA A 319 2.22 -7.65 5.37
CA ALA A 319 0.98 -7.19 5.99
C ALA A 319 0.55 -5.83 5.43
N PHE A 320 -0.75 -5.61 5.30
CA PHE A 320 -1.29 -4.31 4.89
C PHE A 320 -2.73 -4.08 5.40
N THR A 321 -3.10 -2.81 5.53
CA THR A 321 -4.46 -2.39 5.90
C THR A 321 -5.39 -2.42 4.70
N ALA A 322 -6.67 -2.65 4.91
CA ALA A 322 -7.70 -2.32 3.95
C ALA A 322 -8.87 -1.62 4.62
N VAL A 323 -9.59 -0.83 3.84
CA VAL A 323 -10.73 -0.02 4.31
C VAL A 323 -12.00 -0.41 3.57
N TYR A 324 -13.09 -0.55 4.31
CA TYR A 324 -14.38 -0.90 3.74
C TYR A 324 -14.91 0.20 2.82
N LEU A 325 -15.27 -0.15 1.59
CA LEU A 325 -15.85 0.76 0.60
C LEU A 325 -17.38 0.66 0.53
N GLY A 326 -17.99 -0.35 1.15
CA GLY A 326 -19.39 -0.68 0.94
C GLY A 326 -19.58 -1.91 0.05
N ASN A 327 -20.84 -2.24 -0.17
CA ASN A 327 -21.25 -3.29 -1.12
C ASN A 327 -21.75 -2.64 -2.42
N GLY A 328 -21.51 -3.29 -3.55
CA GLY A 328 -22.00 -2.88 -4.86
C GLY A 328 -21.12 -1.90 -5.63
N THR A 329 -21.40 -1.81 -6.93
CA THR A 329 -20.58 -1.07 -7.91
C THR A 329 -20.57 0.44 -7.67
N ASP A 330 -21.70 1.05 -7.30
CA ASP A 330 -21.79 2.50 -7.10
C ASP A 330 -20.83 3.01 -6.01
N SER A 331 -20.73 2.26 -4.90
CA SER A 331 -19.84 2.58 -3.78
C SER A 331 -18.37 2.51 -4.22
N ILE A 332 -18.03 1.48 -5.00
CA ILE A 332 -16.69 1.30 -5.57
C ILE A 332 -16.36 2.43 -6.54
N GLU A 333 -17.22 2.70 -7.53
CA GLU A 333 -17.02 3.76 -8.52
C GLU A 333 -16.87 5.13 -7.87
N GLY A 334 -17.67 5.40 -6.83
CA GLY A 334 -17.55 6.59 -5.99
C GLY A 334 -16.17 6.69 -5.33
N ALA A 335 -15.71 5.62 -4.67
CA ALA A 335 -14.40 5.57 -4.04
C ALA A 335 -13.26 5.74 -5.05
N VAL A 336 -13.32 5.06 -6.20
CA VAL A 336 -12.35 5.20 -7.30
C VAL A 336 -12.28 6.66 -7.77
N LYS A 337 -13.44 7.29 -7.99
CA LYS A 337 -13.51 8.71 -8.37
C LYS A 337 -12.91 9.62 -7.30
N GLY A 338 -13.17 9.32 -6.02
CA GLY A 338 -12.59 10.03 -4.88
C GLY A 338 -11.06 9.94 -4.85
N VAL A 339 -10.50 8.73 -4.87
CA VAL A 339 -9.05 8.51 -4.90
C VAL A 339 -8.41 9.19 -6.11
N ARG A 340 -9.04 9.12 -7.29
CA ARG A 340 -8.54 9.81 -8.49
C ARG A 340 -8.61 11.33 -8.42
N ALA A 341 -9.61 11.88 -7.75
CA ALA A 341 -9.66 13.31 -7.49
C ALA A 341 -8.51 13.75 -6.57
N TYR A 342 -8.09 12.88 -5.65
CA TYR A 342 -7.00 13.15 -4.72
C TYR A 342 -5.61 13.00 -5.36
N TYR A 343 -5.31 11.86 -6.00
CA TYR A 343 -3.97 11.53 -6.50
C TYR A 343 -3.75 11.76 -8.00
N GLY A 344 -4.82 12.04 -8.76
CA GLY A 344 -4.78 12.03 -10.23
C GLY A 344 -5.25 10.69 -10.82
N ASN A 345 -5.03 10.49 -12.11
CA ASN A 345 -5.58 9.35 -12.86
C ASN A 345 -4.85 8.02 -12.56
N VAL A 346 -5.06 7.48 -11.36
CA VAL A 346 -4.49 6.21 -10.88
C VAL A 346 -5.51 5.06 -10.93
N ASP A 347 -5.04 3.81 -11.10
CA ASP A 347 -5.91 2.66 -10.83
C ASP A 347 -6.11 2.48 -9.32
N VAL A 348 -7.23 1.91 -8.92
CA VAL A 348 -7.56 1.69 -7.51
C VAL A 348 -7.89 0.22 -7.32
N ASN A 349 -7.09 -0.44 -6.51
CA ASN A 349 -7.15 -1.88 -6.29
C ASN A 349 -7.85 -2.17 -4.96
N TYR A 350 -8.72 -3.17 -4.98
CA TYR A 350 -9.51 -3.58 -3.84
C TYR A 350 -9.72 -5.11 -3.85
N LEU A 351 -9.99 -5.64 -2.67
CA LEU A 351 -10.43 -7.03 -2.46
C LEU A 351 -11.95 -7.05 -2.30
N THR A 352 -12.62 -8.15 -2.61
CA THR A 352 -14.07 -8.29 -2.42
C THR A 352 -14.39 -9.67 -1.89
N ASP A 353 -15.25 -9.71 -0.89
CA ASP A 353 -15.76 -10.92 -0.27
C ASP A 353 -17.27 -10.80 0.04
N GLU A 354 -17.79 -11.67 0.90
CA GLU A 354 -19.21 -11.68 1.27
C GLU A 354 -19.67 -10.41 2.01
N TYR A 355 -18.76 -9.65 2.61
CA TYR A 355 -19.07 -8.45 3.37
C TYR A 355 -19.05 -7.18 2.52
N GLY A 356 -18.30 -7.19 1.41
CA GLY A 356 -18.24 -6.12 0.43
C GLY A 356 -16.84 -5.91 -0.11
N SER A 357 -16.55 -4.69 -0.54
CA SER A 357 -15.25 -4.35 -1.15
C SER A 357 -14.36 -3.56 -0.20
N TRP A 358 -13.06 -3.82 -0.27
CA TRP A 358 -12.06 -3.29 0.64
C TRP A 358 -10.89 -2.69 -0.14
N ILE A 359 -10.71 -1.36 -0.10
CA ILE A 359 -9.57 -0.70 -0.76
C ILE A 359 -8.28 -1.09 -0.06
N MET A 360 -7.26 -1.45 -0.82
CA MET A 360 -5.96 -1.86 -0.27
C MET A 360 -5.09 -0.64 0.06
N LEU A 361 -4.58 -0.60 1.28
CA LEU A 361 -3.75 0.49 1.80
C LEU A 361 -2.44 -0.08 2.36
N ASP A 362 -1.38 0.02 1.56
CA ASP A 362 -0.04 -0.42 1.96
C ASP A 362 0.98 0.73 1.83
N PRO A 363 1.26 1.46 2.93
CA PRO A 363 2.20 2.59 2.91
C PRO A 363 3.65 2.16 2.62
N THR A 364 4.02 0.92 2.95
CA THR A 364 5.39 0.40 2.79
C THR A 364 5.79 0.21 1.34
N SER A 365 4.82 -0.12 0.47
CA SER A 365 5.09 -0.52 -0.92
C SER A 365 4.34 0.30 -1.96
N SER A 366 3.12 0.77 -1.67
CA SER A 366 2.32 1.54 -2.64
C SER A 366 2.72 3.00 -2.68
N LEU A 367 2.59 3.64 -3.85
CA LEU A 367 2.82 5.08 -4.01
C LEU A 367 1.64 5.93 -3.52
N TYR A 368 0.44 5.35 -3.42
CA TYR A 368 -0.82 6.01 -3.09
C TYR A 368 -1.83 5.01 -2.50
N ALA A 369 -2.86 5.51 -1.81
CA ALA A 369 -3.97 4.70 -1.31
C ALA A 369 -4.74 4.01 -2.45
N GLY A 370 -4.86 2.68 -2.41
CA GLY A 370 -5.43 1.89 -3.51
C GLY A 370 -4.39 1.40 -4.52
N GLY A 371 -3.11 1.71 -4.33
CA GLY A 371 -2.02 1.06 -5.05
C GLY A 371 -1.95 -0.45 -4.78
N LEU A 372 -1.13 -1.14 -5.55
CA LEU A 372 -0.87 -2.57 -5.35
C LEU A 372 0.05 -2.77 -4.13
N PRO A 373 -0.36 -3.57 -3.12
CA PRO A 373 0.49 -3.88 -1.97
C PRO A 373 1.79 -4.58 -2.35
N GLY A 374 2.73 -4.59 -1.42
CA GLY A 374 3.93 -5.41 -1.47
C GLY A 374 3.58 -6.87 -1.74
N LYS A 375 4.46 -7.56 -2.46
CA LYS A 375 4.28 -8.98 -2.84
C LYS A 375 3.01 -9.21 -3.68
N THR A 376 2.60 -8.21 -4.44
CA THR A 376 1.62 -8.36 -5.52
C THR A 376 2.22 -7.95 -6.87
N ALA A 377 1.57 -8.36 -7.95
CA ALA A 377 1.99 -8.08 -9.31
C ALA A 377 0.79 -7.87 -10.23
N GLN A 378 0.99 -7.09 -11.29
CA GLN A 378 0.03 -7.01 -12.38
C GLN A 378 0.01 -8.33 -13.16
N THR A 379 -1.16 -8.74 -13.61
CA THR A 379 -1.35 -9.94 -14.41
C THR A 379 -2.44 -9.74 -15.46
N MET A 380 -2.50 -10.65 -16.42
CA MET A 380 -3.55 -10.69 -17.43
C MET A 380 -4.44 -11.90 -17.19
N ILE A 381 -5.75 -11.68 -17.17
CA ILE A 381 -6.75 -12.76 -17.10
C ILE A 381 -7.50 -12.87 -18.43
N ARG A 382 -7.88 -14.09 -18.81
CA ARG A 382 -8.76 -14.29 -19.97
C ARG A 382 -10.20 -13.94 -19.58
N GLY A 383 -10.87 -13.16 -20.42
CA GLY A 383 -12.28 -12.81 -20.28
C GLY A 383 -13.18 -14.04 -20.46
N LEU A 384 -14.40 -13.94 -19.92
CA LEU A 384 -15.41 -15.01 -19.93
C LEU A 384 -15.86 -15.40 -21.36
N GLU A 385 -15.73 -14.49 -22.33
CA GLU A 385 -16.08 -14.70 -23.75
C GLU A 385 -14.87 -15.01 -24.65
N GLY A 386 -13.78 -15.53 -24.07
CA GLY A 386 -12.84 -16.40 -24.77
C GLY A 386 -11.71 -15.76 -25.58
N ASN A 387 -11.76 -14.47 -25.93
CA ASN A 387 -10.68 -13.82 -26.73
C ASN A 387 -10.13 -12.50 -26.18
N GLU A 388 -10.76 -11.88 -25.19
CA GLU A 388 -10.27 -10.62 -24.60
C GLU A 388 -9.43 -10.90 -23.36
N THR A 389 -8.21 -10.38 -23.31
CA THR A 389 -7.40 -10.37 -22.09
C THR A 389 -7.66 -9.08 -21.32
N LYS A 390 -7.96 -9.19 -20.02
CA LYS A 390 -8.21 -8.05 -19.13
C LYS A 390 -7.06 -7.94 -18.13
N ARG A 391 -6.61 -6.71 -17.89
CA ARG A 391 -5.65 -6.42 -16.80
C ARG A 391 -6.28 -6.73 -15.44
N SER A 392 -5.48 -7.34 -14.58
CA SER A 392 -5.81 -7.66 -13.20
C SER A 392 -4.52 -7.63 -12.37
N TRP A 393 -4.57 -8.16 -11.16
CA TRP A 393 -3.43 -8.29 -10.27
C TRP A 393 -3.45 -9.63 -9.54
N THR A 394 -2.34 -10.05 -8.96
CA THR A 394 -2.20 -11.29 -8.20
C THR A 394 -1.26 -11.13 -7.02
N PHE A 395 -1.43 -11.92 -5.96
CA PHE A 395 -0.38 -12.11 -4.98
C PHE A 395 0.76 -12.94 -5.58
N VAL A 396 1.97 -12.64 -5.13
CA VAL A 396 3.23 -13.32 -5.49
C VAL A 396 3.74 -14.03 -4.26
N ASP A 397 4.21 -15.27 -4.41
CA ASP A 397 4.79 -16.09 -3.33
C ASP A 397 3.92 -16.16 -2.06
N THR A 398 2.60 -16.15 -2.22
CA THR A 398 1.63 -16.16 -1.11
C THR A 398 0.73 -17.36 -1.25
N ARG A 399 0.81 -18.33 -0.33
CA ARG A 399 -0.05 -19.53 -0.35
C ARG A 399 -1.37 -19.29 0.37
N GLN A 400 -1.32 -18.52 1.45
CA GLN A 400 -2.46 -18.19 2.27
C GLN A 400 -2.53 -16.69 2.53
N VAL A 401 -3.75 -16.18 2.61
CA VAL A 401 -4.05 -14.83 3.08
C VAL A 401 -4.92 -14.97 4.33
N LYS A 402 -4.44 -14.44 5.45
CA LYS A 402 -5.22 -14.33 6.69
C LYS A 402 -5.87 -12.96 6.71
N VAL A 403 -7.19 -12.93 6.92
CA VAL A 403 -7.97 -11.70 6.95
C VAL A 403 -8.39 -11.45 8.38
N ILE A 404 -7.98 -10.32 8.94
CA ILE A 404 -8.20 -9.97 10.33
C ILE A 404 -9.16 -8.78 10.39
N ASP A 405 -10.39 -9.06 10.81
CA ASP A 405 -11.41 -8.06 11.13
C ASP A 405 -11.03 -7.29 12.41
N ILE A 406 -11.25 -5.97 12.36
CA ILE A 406 -11.09 -5.12 13.54
C ILE A 406 -12.44 -5.02 14.26
N SER A 407 -12.45 -5.41 15.53
CA SER A 407 -13.60 -5.40 16.42
C SER A 407 -13.76 -4.02 17.06
N THR A 408 -15.01 -3.56 17.09
CA THR A 408 -15.40 -2.35 17.83
C THR A 408 -15.51 -2.58 19.35
N ARG A 409 -15.42 -3.85 19.79
CA ARG A 409 -15.47 -4.24 21.21
C ARG A 409 -14.06 -4.58 21.69
N ALA A 410 -13.76 -4.20 22.93
CA ALA A 410 -12.55 -4.66 23.62
C ALA A 410 -12.57 -6.20 23.69
N ILE A 411 -11.45 -6.81 23.30
CA ILE A 411 -11.24 -8.26 23.27
C ILE A 411 -10.28 -8.65 24.39
#